data_AF-A0A1W9PVX4-F1
#
_entry.id   AF-A0A1W9PVX4-F1
#
_cell.length_a   1.000
_cell.length_b   1.000
_cell.length_c   1.000
_cell.angle_alpha   90.00
_cell.angle_beta   90.00
_cell.angle_gamma   90.00
#
_symmetry.space_group_name_H-M   'P 1'
#
loop_
_entity.id
_entity.type
_entity.pdbx_description
1 polymer ?
#
loop_
_entity_poly.entity_id
_entity_poly.type
_entity_poly.pdbx_seq_one_letter_code
_entity_poly.pdbx_strand_id
1 'polypeptide(L)'
;MAKARGYEFDIEKLSRFFGARIVQTVGNKGTGMKELLDAIIETATDEASNTNRKGGHPSADALSFTSIREPHQVGPIMNYGREIEEEIAKIQSLLQADGSITDKYDARWSAVKLLENDKELRAKVASPEINKQVEKSIAHIEKILGESAETAIAGARYGFIFGACQEAVRSTIEIRHTISDRIDSVVMNRVLGMPIFLGLMYLVFQLTFTLGDPPMGWIEGFFGWLGNVIQSWWPVGSESLLKSLIVDGIIGGVGGVIVFLPNILLLFLSIAILEDSGYMARAAFIMDRLMHKIGLHGKSFIPLLLGFGCTIPAIMATRTLENERDRLTTMLVAPLMSCGARLPIYTLIIPAFFPKAWQAPMLWIIYMIGISLAIISAKLLRSTVFKGESVPFVMELPPYRPTLKGVLIHMWERGWLFLKKAGTIILGISILLWTVTTFPGLPETSKTHFENERNAVSTSNLSENEKAERLTAIDNAEAEEALEYSVSGRVGHALEPVFIPLGFDWKLVTPVIGAIAAKEVFVAQLGIVYSVGEADETSKSLRSKLRSRYTPLTGFCIL
;
A
#
# COMPACT_ATOMS: atom_id res chain seq x y z
N MET A 1 -24.44 15.71 14.44
CA MET A 1 -23.21 16.06 13.68
C MET A 1 -23.43 17.30 12.81
N ALA A 2 -24.55 17.42 12.09
CA ALA A 2 -24.81 18.53 11.19
C ALA A 2 -25.00 19.91 11.90
N LYS A 3 -25.75 19.99 13.01
CA LYS A 3 -25.82 21.20 13.85
C LYS A 3 -24.45 21.68 14.34
N ALA A 4 -23.56 20.75 14.73
CA ALA A 4 -22.20 21.07 15.16
C ALA A 4 -21.29 21.60 14.01
N ARG A 5 -21.70 21.39 12.75
CA ARG A 5 -21.06 21.94 11.56
C ARG A 5 -21.74 23.23 11.06
N GLY A 6 -22.73 23.76 11.79
CA GLY A 6 -23.44 24.99 11.42
C GLY A 6 -24.57 24.81 10.40
N TYR A 7 -25.01 23.58 10.16
CA TYR A 7 -26.16 23.33 9.29
C TYR A 7 -27.45 23.32 10.09
N GLU A 8 -28.40 24.14 9.64
CA GLU A 8 -29.78 24.13 10.08
C GLU A 8 -30.67 23.60 8.96
N PHE A 9 -31.56 22.67 9.31
CA PHE A 9 -32.47 22.02 8.38
C PHE A 9 -33.89 22.46 8.72
N ASP A 10 -34.59 22.99 7.74
CA ASP A 10 -36.02 23.24 7.77
C ASP A 10 -36.74 21.92 7.42
N ILE A 11 -37.12 21.19 8.47
CA ILE A 11 -37.70 19.85 8.35
C ILE A 11 -39.08 19.93 7.68
N GLU A 12 -39.85 20.98 7.92
CA GLU A 12 -41.17 21.18 7.32
C GLU A 12 -41.05 21.39 5.81
N LYS A 13 -40.12 22.23 5.36
CA LYS A 13 -39.84 22.41 3.94
C LYS A 13 -39.36 21.13 3.27
N LEU A 14 -38.42 20.41 3.88
CA LEU A 14 -37.96 19.12 3.33
C LEU A 14 -39.12 18.12 3.22
N SER A 15 -39.96 18.05 4.26
CA SER A 15 -41.12 17.16 4.27
C SER A 15 -42.10 17.50 3.15
N ARG A 16 -42.30 18.79 2.87
CA ARG A 16 -43.11 19.28 1.75
C ARG A 16 -42.48 18.99 0.38
N PHE A 17 -41.18 19.22 0.21
CA PHE A 17 -40.50 18.99 -1.07
C PHE A 17 -40.43 17.51 -1.45
N PHE A 18 -40.21 16.61 -0.49
CA PHE A 18 -40.14 15.18 -0.75
C PHE A 18 -41.49 14.46 -0.60
N GLY A 19 -42.52 15.16 -0.10
CA GLY A 19 -43.85 14.58 0.14
C GLY A 19 -43.86 13.43 1.14
N ALA A 20 -42.89 13.42 2.07
CA ALA A 20 -42.70 12.37 3.06
C ALA A 20 -42.48 12.98 4.44
N ARG A 21 -42.94 12.30 5.50
CA ARG A 21 -42.63 12.69 6.88
C ARG A 21 -41.13 12.51 7.12
N ILE A 22 -40.47 13.56 7.63
CA ILE A 22 -39.04 13.54 7.94
C ILE A 22 -38.85 13.75 9.43
N VAL A 23 -38.13 12.83 10.08
CA VAL A 23 -37.86 12.87 11.53
C VAL A 23 -36.36 12.98 11.77
N GLN A 24 -35.96 13.89 12.66
CA GLN A 24 -34.57 14.06 13.05
C GLN A 24 -34.16 13.01 14.09
N THR A 25 -33.13 12.21 13.79
CA THR A 25 -32.62 11.18 14.70
C THR A 25 -31.12 11.30 14.97
N VAL A 26 -30.67 10.76 16.12
CA VAL A 26 -29.26 10.67 16.50
C VAL A 26 -28.97 9.24 16.97
N GLY A 27 -28.52 8.40 16.05
CA GLY A 27 -28.37 6.95 16.27
C GLY A 27 -27.47 6.57 17.45
N ASN A 28 -26.33 7.24 17.63
CA ASN A 28 -25.41 6.93 18.75
C ASN A 28 -25.91 7.36 20.13
N LYS A 29 -26.97 8.18 20.19
CA LYS A 29 -27.59 8.66 21.44
C LYS A 29 -29.03 8.17 21.63
N GLY A 30 -29.57 7.42 20.66
CA GLY A 30 -30.97 6.99 20.64
C GLY A 30 -32.00 8.12 20.58
N THR A 31 -31.60 9.36 20.27
CA THR A 31 -32.51 10.52 20.22
C THR A 31 -33.36 10.49 18.95
N GLY A 32 -34.65 10.82 19.04
CA GLY A 32 -35.56 10.86 17.87
C GLY A 32 -36.19 9.50 17.51
N MET A 33 -35.91 8.44 18.26
CA MET A 33 -36.38 7.09 17.93
C MET A 33 -37.88 6.89 18.21
N LYS A 34 -38.41 7.51 19.27
CA LYS A 34 -39.84 7.42 19.58
C LYS A 34 -40.65 8.17 18.53
N GLU A 35 -40.20 9.37 18.20
CA GLU A 35 -40.78 10.23 17.18
C GLU A 35 -40.76 9.56 15.79
N LEU A 36 -39.72 8.78 15.50
CA LEU A 36 -39.64 7.99 14.27
C LEU A 36 -40.67 6.85 14.27
N LEU A 37 -40.80 6.12 15.38
CA LEU A 37 -41.79 5.04 15.52
C LEU A 37 -43.22 5.56 15.41
N ASP A 38 -43.51 6.69 16.03
CA ASP A 38 -44.81 7.36 15.94
C ASP A 38 -45.10 7.77 14.48
N ALA A 39 -44.12 8.36 13.78
CA ALA A 39 -44.27 8.72 12.37
C ALA A 39 -44.48 7.50 11.45
N ILE A 40 -43.89 6.35 11.77
CA ILE A 40 -44.11 5.10 11.04
C ILE A 40 -45.56 4.63 11.23
N ILE A 41 -46.04 4.62 12.48
CA ILE A 41 -47.42 4.22 12.80
C ILE A 41 -48.41 5.12 12.07
N GLU A 42 -48.23 6.44 12.17
CA GLU A 42 -49.10 7.42 11.50
C GLU A 42 -49.13 7.21 9.98
N THR A 43 -47.97 6.97 9.36
CA THR A 43 -47.88 6.78 7.91
C THR A 43 -48.60 5.50 7.46
N ALA A 44 -48.46 4.42 8.23
CA ALA A 44 -49.17 3.17 7.97
C ALA A 44 -50.70 3.32 8.16
N THR A 45 -51.15 4.07 9.18
CA THR A 45 -52.58 4.31 9.42
C THR A 45 -53.21 5.25 8.39
N ASP A 46 -52.47 6.23 7.87
CA ASP A 46 -52.93 7.13 6.81
C ASP A 46 -53.10 6.39 5.47
N GLU A 47 -52.29 5.37 5.21
CA GLU A 47 -52.46 4.49 4.04
C GLU A 47 -53.66 3.54 4.21
N ALA A 48 -53.87 3.01 5.42
CA ALA A 48 -55.00 2.13 5.75
C ALA A 48 -56.36 2.86 5.74
N SER A 49 -56.40 4.14 6.10
CA SER A 49 -57.63 4.95 6.08
C SER A 49 -58.01 5.42 4.67
N ASN A 50 -57.03 5.65 3.78
CA ASN A 50 -57.27 6.07 2.39
C ASN A 50 -57.74 4.93 1.47
N THR A 51 -57.43 3.67 1.80
CA THR A 51 -57.90 2.50 1.04
C THR A 51 -59.40 2.23 1.22
N ASN A 52 -60.02 2.73 2.30
CA ASN A 52 -61.44 2.53 2.61
C ASN A 52 -62.39 3.65 2.13
N ARG A 53 -61.90 4.78 1.59
CA ARG A 53 -62.71 5.94 1.13
C ARG A 53 -62.91 5.98 -0.39
N LYS A 54 -63.37 4.88 -1.00
CA LYS A 54 -63.83 4.87 -2.40
C LYS A 54 -65.31 5.24 -2.60
N GLY A 55 -66.02 5.70 -1.56
CA GLY A 55 -67.38 6.22 -1.70
C GLY A 55 -67.82 7.07 -0.50
N GLY A 56 -68.12 8.35 -0.74
CA GLY A 56 -68.77 9.22 0.25
C GLY A 56 -68.40 10.69 0.10
N HIS A 57 -69.40 11.54 -0.18
CA HIS A 57 -69.29 13.00 -0.25
C HIS A 57 -68.76 13.63 1.06
N PRO A 58 -68.08 14.79 0.99
CA PRO A 58 -67.55 15.44 2.17
C PRO A 58 -68.65 16.23 2.90
N SER A 59 -68.82 15.96 4.20
CA SER A 59 -69.54 16.85 5.11
C SER A 59 -68.58 17.87 5.73
N ALA A 60 -68.98 19.13 5.70
CA ALA A 60 -68.33 20.24 6.40
C ALA A 60 -68.53 20.08 7.91
N ASP A 61 -67.46 19.82 8.65
CA ASP A 61 -67.23 20.23 10.05
C ASP A 61 -66.07 19.41 10.64
N ALA A 62 -64.83 19.91 10.47
CA ALA A 62 -63.68 19.56 11.30
C ALA A 62 -62.51 20.52 11.02
N LEU A 63 -62.62 21.75 11.51
CA LEU A 63 -61.51 22.67 11.68
C LEU A 63 -60.70 22.25 12.91
N SER A 64 -59.65 21.45 12.74
CA SER A 64 -58.47 21.47 13.63
C SER A 64 -57.32 20.61 13.05
N PHE A 65 -56.12 21.19 13.06
CA PHE A 65 -54.84 20.64 12.62
C PHE A 65 -54.75 20.26 11.13
N THR A 66 -54.15 21.18 10.36
CA THR A 66 -53.75 21.05 8.95
C THR A 66 -53.18 19.67 8.61
N SER A 67 -54.06 18.81 8.08
CA SER A 67 -53.73 17.61 7.35
C SER A 67 -52.93 17.98 6.11
N ILE A 68 -51.65 17.61 6.06
CA ILE A 68 -50.73 17.87 4.93
C ILE A 68 -51.10 17.05 3.67
N ARG A 69 -52.12 16.18 3.75
CA ARG A 69 -52.58 15.36 2.63
C ARG A 69 -54.03 15.69 2.27
N GLU A 70 -54.21 16.53 1.25
CA GLU A 70 -55.41 16.51 0.42
C GLU A 70 -55.48 15.20 -0.39
N PRO A 71 -56.69 14.67 -0.63
CA PRO A 71 -56.86 13.35 -1.23
C PRO A 71 -56.50 13.40 -2.72
N HIS A 72 -55.47 12.64 -3.13
CA HIS A 72 -54.99 12.35 -4.51
C HIS A 72 -53.61 12.89 -4.91
N GLN A 73 -52.83 13.56 -4.05
CA GLN A 73 -51.42 13.79 -4.40
C GLN A 73 -50.55 12.58 -4.05
N VAL A 74 -50.34 11.74 -5.07
CA VAL A 74 -49.07 11.00 -5.27
C VAL A 74 -47.94 11.97 -4.93
N GLY A 75 -46.95 11.53 -4.15
CA GLY A 75 -45.81 12.39 -3.76
C GLY A 75 -45.23 13.14 -4.97
N PRO A 76 -44.56 14.29 -4.75
CA PRO A 76 -44.20 15.21 -5.82
C PRO A 76 -43.55 14.47 -6.99
N ILE A 77 -44.28 14.40 -8.11
CA ILE A 77 -43.82 13.70 -9.30
C ILE A 77 -42.69 14.54 -9.88
N MET A 78 -41.47 14.02 -9.83
CA MET A 78 -40.32 14.69 -10.41
C MET A 78 -40.53 14.85 -11.92
N ASN A 79 -40.43 16.08 -12.40
CA ASN A 79 -40.55 16.44 -13.80
C ASN A 79 -39.16 16.51 -14.43
N TYR A 80 -38.93 15.72 -15.47
CA TYR A 80 -37.63 15.63 -16.17
C TYR A 80 -37.47 16.64 -17.31
N GLY A 81 -38.41 17.57 -17.46
CA GLY A 81 -38.46 18.51 -18.58
C GLY A 81 -39.27 17.95 -19.74
N ARG A 82 -39.78 18.85 -20.60
CA ARG A 82 -40.74 18.51 -21.65
C ARG A 82 -40.27 17.37 -22.55
N GLU A 83 -39.03 17.44 -23.01
CA GLU A 83 -38.48 16.49 -23.98
C GLU A 83 -38.36 15.06 -23.42
N ILE A 84 -38.05 14.92 -22.13
CA ILE A 84 -37.96 13.60 -21.48
C ILE A 84 -39.36 13.12 -21.06
N GLU A 85 -40.23 14.00 -20.57
CA GLU A 85 -41.60 13.66 -20.18
C GLU A 85 -42.45 13.14 -21.36
N GLU A 86 -42.29 13.71 -22.55
CA GLU A 86 -42.97 13.24 -23.76
C GLU A 86 -42.56 11.81 -24.13
N GLU A 87 -41.27 11.47 -23.97
CA GLU A 87 -40.78 10.11 -24.22
C GLU A 87 -41.20 9.12 -23.11
N ILE A 88 -41.20 9.56 -21.84
CA ILE A 88 -41.74 8.78 -20.73
C ILE A 88 -43.21 8.44 -20.98
N ALA A 89 -44.02 9.40 -21.42
CA ALA A 89 -45.44 9.18 -21.70
C ALA A 89 -45.66 8.13 -22.81
N LYS A 90 -44.86 8.17 -23.88
CA LYS A 90 -44.92 7.17 -24.97
C LYS A 90 -44.64 5.75 -24.46
N ILE A 91 -43.60 5.58 -23.65
CA ILE A 91 -43.23 4.27 -23.09
C ILE A 91 -44.26 3.83 -22.05
N GLN A 92 -44.77 4.75 -21.23
CA GLN A 92 -45.79 4.48 -20.23
C GLN A 92 -47.09 3.94 -20.86
N SER A 93 -47.57 4.54 -21.96
CA SER A 93 -48.76 4.05 -22.67
C SER A 93 -48.57 2.63 -23.21
N LEU A 94 -47.38 2.30 -23.72
CA LEU A 94 -47.08 0.94 -24.19
C LEU A 94 -47.00 -0.07 -23.04
N LEU A 95 -46.39 0.31 -21.91
CA LEU A 95 -46.34 -0.55 -20.72
C LEU A 95 -47.72 -0.82 -20.14
N GLN A 96 -48.61 0.18 -20.15
CA GLN A 96 -50.00 0.01 -19.71
C GLN A 96 -50.82 -0.87 -20.64
N ALA A 97 -50.52 -0.87 -21.94
CA ALA A 97 -51.20 -1.72 -22.92
C ALA A 97 -50.70 -3.18 -22.89
N ASP A 98 -49.41 -3.41 -22.62
CA ASP A 98 -48.79 -4.74 -22.56
C ASP A 98 -49.13 -5.48 -21.25
N GLY A 99 -49.35 -4.75 -20.15
CA GLY A 99 -49.81 -5.30 -18.87
C GLY A 99 -48.82 -6.21 -18.14
N SER A 100 -47.64 -6.47 -18.72
CA SER A 100 -46.68 -7.48 -18.24
C SER A 100 -46.05 -7.19 -16.88
N ILE A 101 -45.94 -5.91 -16.50
CA ILE A 101 -45.20 -5.45 -15.30
C ILE A 101 -46.02 -4.48 -14.43
N THR A 102 -47.13 -3.96 -14.94
CA THR A 102 -47.97 -2.94 -14.28
C THR A 102 -48.68 -3.43 -13.02
N ASP A 103 -48.76 -4.74 -12.79
CA ASP A 103 -49.33 -5.30 -11.55
C ASP A 103 -48.38 -5.19 -10.36
N LYS A 104 -47.06 -5.13 -10.60
CA LYS A 104 -46.02 -5.09 -9.55
C LYS A 104 -45.28 -3.77 -9.46
N TYR A 105 -45.14 -3.07 -10.57
CA TYR A 105 -44.38 -1.83 -10.64
C TYR A 105 -45.21 -0.73 -11.28
N ASP A 106 -45.00 0.49 -10.79
CA ASP A 106 -45.59 1.67 -11.41
C ASP A 106 -45.09 1.84 -12.85
N ALA A 107 -46.01 2.19 -13.75
CA ALA A 107 -45.73 2.29 -15.18
C ALA A 107 -44.76 3.43 -15.51
N ARG A 108 -44.83 4.54 -14.77
CA ARG A 108 -43.92 5.68 -14.95
C ARG A 108 -42.52 5.35 -14.44
N TRP A 109 -42.40 4.75 -13.26
CA TRP A 109 -41.10 4.29 -12.75
C TRP A 109 -40.41 3.34 -13.71
N SER A 110 -41.17 2.38 -14.26
CA SER A 110 -40.68 1.42 -15.24
C SER A 110 -40.20 2.10 -16.53
N ALA A 111 -40.96 3.08 -17.05
CA ALA A 111 -40.57 3.85 -18.23
C ALA A 111 -39.26 4.63 -18.02
N VAL A 112 -39.10 5.30 -16.87
CA VAL A 112 -37.87 6.02 -16.52
C VAL A 112 -36.68 5.07 -16.43
N LYS A 113 -36.85 3.91 -15.80
CA LYS A 113 -35.77 2.91 -15.66
C LYS A 113 -35.34 2.28 -16.98
N LEU A 114 -36.28 2.11 -17.93
CA LEU A 114 -35.95 1.64 -19.26
C LEU A 114 -35.15 2.67 -20.07
N LEU A 115 -35.44 3.97 -19.90
CA LEU A 115 -34.65 5.06 -20.49
C LEU A 115 -33.24 5.16 -19.88
N GLU A 116 -33.08 4.81 -18.60
CA GLU A 116 -31.78 4.64 -17.94
C GLU A 116 -31.03 3.36 -18.34
N ASN A 117 -31.57 2.56 -19.27
CA ASN A 117 -30.95 1.32 -19.75
C ASN A 117 -30.74 0.26 -18.63
N ASP A 118 -31.69 0.16 -17.70
CA ASP A 118 -31.65 -0.87 -16.64
C ASP A 118 -31.73 -2.29 -17.23
N LYS A 119 -30.65 -3.06 -17.06
CA LYS A 119 -30.50 -4.40 -17.63
C LYS A 119 -31.48 -5.42 -17.04
N GLU A 120 -31.80 -5.31 -15.76
CA GLU A 120 -32.69 -6.25 -15.08
C GLU A 120 -34.14 -6.01 -15.52
N LEU A 121 -34.55 -4.75 -15.62
CA LEU A 121 -35.87 -4.40 -16.10
C LEU A 121 -36.05 -4.72 -17.59
N ARG A 122 -35.04 -4.47 -18.43
CA ARG A 122 -35.06 -4.86 -19.85
C ARG A 122 -35.17 -6.37 -20.04
N ALA A 123 -34.54 -7.17 -19.19
CA ALA A 123 -34.68 -8.63 -19.24
C ALA A 123 -36.10 -9.10 -18.86
N LYS A 124 -36.79 -8.36 -17.97
CA LYS A 124 -38.18 -8.65 -17.57
C LYS A 124 -39.19 -8.16 -18.61
N VAL A 125 -38.94 -7.03 -19.27
CA VAL A 125 -39.76 -6.47 -20.37
C VAL A 125 -39.29 -7.10 -21.69
N ALA A 126 -39.67 -8.37 -21.92
CA ALA A 126 -39.27 -9.11 -23.14
C ALA A 126 -40.12 -8.78 -24.39
N SER A 127 -40.80 -7.64 -24.42
CA SER A 127 -41.59 -7.21 -25.59
C SER A 127 -40.70 -6.50 -26.63
N PRO A 128 -40.59 -7.00 -27.87
CA PRO A 128 -39.77 -6.38 -28.91
C PRO A 128 -40.22 -4.96 -29.27
N GLU A 129 -41.52 -4.69 -29.15
CA GLU A 129 -42.10 -3.38 -29.48
C GLU A 129 -41.70 -2.32 -28.47
N ILE A 130 -41.74 -2.65 -27.17
CA ILE A 130 -41.32 -1.74 -26.10
C ILE A 130 -39.83 -1.46 -26.20
N ASN A 131 -39.00 -2.49 -26.38
CA ASN A 131 -37.55 -2.31 -26.49
C ASN A 131 -37.17 -1.44 -27.70
N LYS A 132 -37.82 -1.63 -28.85
CA LYS A 132 -37.62 -0.80 -30.04
C LYS A 132 -38.03 0.66 -29.79
N GLN A 133 -39.13 0.89 -29.08
CA GLN A 133 -39.56 2.25 -28.72
C GLN A 133 -38.58 2.89 -27.73
N VAL A 134 -38.10 2.16 -26.72
CA VAL A 134 -37.11 2.65 -25.75
C VAL A 134 -35.81 3.06 -26.45
N GLU A 135 -35.29 2.24 -27.36
CA GLU A 135 -34.09 2.60 -28.15
C GLU A 135 -34.31 3.86 -28.99
N LYS A 136 -35.48 4.00 -29.61
CA LYS A 136 -35.85 5.20 -30.37
C LYS A 136 -35.94 6.43 -29.48
N SER A 137 -36.52 6.31 -28.29
CA SER A 137 -36.65 7.38 -27.31
C SER A 137 -35.28 7.81 -26.76
N ILE A 138 -34.38 6.88 -26.46
CA ILE A 138 -33.01 7.16 -26.03
C ILE A 138 -32.26 7.94 -27.11
N ALA A 139 -32.29 7.46 -28.37
CA ALA A 139 -31.65 8.15 -29.49
C ALA A 139 -32.24 9.54 -29.75
N HIS A 140 -33.53 9.73 -29.48
CA HIS A 140 -34.19 11.04 -29.61
C HIS A 140 -33.70 12.03 -28.56
N ILE A 141 -33.66 11.60 -27.29
CA ILE A 141 -33.18 12.41 -26.16
C ILE A 141 -31.71 12.80 -26.39
N GLU A 142 -30.87 11.84 -26.80
CA GLU A 142 -29.45 12.07 -27.12
C GLU A 142 -29.25 13.10 -28.22
N LYS A 143 -30.08 13.06 -29.26
CA LYS A 143 -30.01 13.99 -30.38
C LYS A 143 -30.38 15.42 -29.97
N ILE A 144 -31.33 15.59 -29.05
CA ILE A 144 -31.82 16.92 -28.62
C ILE A 144 -30.91 17.52 -27.56
N LEU A 145 -30.56 16.76 -26.53
CA LEU A 145 -29.84 17.25 -25.36
C LEU A 145 -28.31 17.19 -25.55
N GLY A 146 -27.81 16.40 -26.51
CA GLY A 146 -26.37 16.23 -26.75
C GLY A 146 -25.65 15.39 -25.68
N GLU A 147 -26.40 14.74 -24.79
CA GLU A 147 -25.93 13.86 -23.71
C GLU A 147 -26.79 12.60 -23.63
N SER A 148 -26.27 11.53 -23.00
CA SER A 148 -27.03 10.28 -22.86
C SER A 148 -28.28 10.48 -22.01
N ALA A 149 -29.34 9.73 -22.33
CA ALA A 149 -30.61 9.80 -21.58
C ALA A 149 -30.41 9.53 -20.07
N GLU A 150 -29.50 8.61 -19.72
CA GLU A 150 -29.12 8.33 -18.33
C GLU A 150 -28.50 9.57 -17.65
N THR A 151 -27.60 10.27 -18.33
CA THR A 151 -26.94 11.47 -17.81
C THR A 151 -27.95 12.59 -17.59
N ALA A 152 -28.86 12.81 -18.56
CA ALA A 152 -29.89 13.83 -18.47
C ALA A 152 -30.87 13.58 -17.30
N ILE A 153 -31.32 12.32 -17.14
CA ILE A 153 -32.21 11.92 -16.04
C ILE A 153 -31.50 12.09 -14.68
N ALA A 154 -30.23 11.68 -14.59
CA ALA A 154 -29.44 11.88 -13.38
C ALA A 154 -29.25 13.37 -13.06
N GLY A 155 -28.95 14.19 -14.08
CA GLY A 155 -28.83 15.65 -13.96
C GLY A 155 -30.10 16.30 -13.41
N ALA A 156 -31.27 15.91 -13.91
CA ALA A 156 -32.56 16.40 -13.42
C ALA A 156 -32.81 16.01 -11.94
N ARG A 157 -32.47 14.78 -11.54
CA ARG A 157 -32.57 14.33 -10.13
C ARG A 157 -31.66 15.13 -9.22
N TYR A 158 -30.41 15.31 -9.61
CA TYR A 158 -29.47 16.13 -8.86
C TYR A 158 -29.91 17.59 -8.80
N GLY A 159 -30.45 18.14 -9.88
CA GLY A 159 -31.01 19.49 -9.92
C GLY A 159 -32.16 19.67 -8.92
N PHE A 160 -33.11 18.72 -8.87
CA PHE A 160 -34.20 18.74 -7.91
C PHE A 160 -33.71 18.68 -6.46
N ILE A 161 -32.82 17.72 -6.15
CA ILE A 161 -32.26 17.56 -4.80
C ILE A 161 -31.48 18.80 -4.40
N PHE A 162 -30.68 19.36 -5.32
CA PHE A 162 -29.90 20.57 -5.07
C PHE A 162 -30.81 21.76 -4.76
N GLY A 163 -31.87 21.97 -5.55
CA GLY A 163 -32.85 23.02 -5.30
C GLY A 163 -33.58 22.86 -3.95
N ALA A 164 -34.03 21.64 -3.64
CA ALA A 164 -34.67 21.34 -2.35
C ALA A 164 -33.73 21.58 -1.16
N CYS A 165 -32.47 21.18 -1.28
CA CYS A 165 -31.44 21.43 -0.27
C CYS A 165 -31.12 22.92 -0.13
N GLN A 166 -31.03 23.67 -1.23
CA GLN A 166 -30.75 25.11 -1.22
C GLN A 166 -31.82 25.90 -0.47
N GLU A 167 -33.08 25.50 -0.60
CA GLU A 167 -34.23 26.16 0.04
C GLU A 167 -34.46 25.75 1.50
N ALA A 168 -34.09 24.53 1.86
CA ALA A 168 -34.39 23.94 3.16
C ALA A 168 -33.17 23.77 4.07
N VAL A 169 -31.96 23.96 3.58
CA VAL A 169 -30.73 23.88 4.39
C VAL A 169 -30.09 25.25 4.45
N ARG A 170 -30.01 25.81 5.66
CA ARG A 170 -29.30 27.06 5.92
C ARG A 170 -27.95 26.76 6.55
N SER A 171 -26.90 27.39 6.05
CA SER A 171 -25.61 27.47 6.73
C SER A 171 -25.60 28.73 7.58
N THR A 172 -25.57 28.60 8.91
CA THR A 172 -25.44 29.76 9.82
C THR A 172 -24.01 30.28 9.93
N ILE A 173 -23.07 29.59 9.28
CA ILE A 173 -21.65 29.92 9.27
C ILE A 173 -21.34 30.43 7.87
N GLU A 174 -21.01 31.73 7.73
CA GLU A 174 -20.13 32.22 6.65
C GLU A 174 -19.03 31.18 6.51
N ILE A 175 -18.84 30.59 5.33
CA ILE A 175 -17.87 29.53 5.02
C ILE A 175 -16.55 29.87 5.70
N ARG A 176 -16.40 29.44 6.95
CA ARG A 176 -15.17 29.60 7.70
C ARG A 176 -14.32 28.59 7.00
N HIS A 177 -13.42 29.05 6.12
CA HIS A 177 -12.33 28.23 5.62
C HIS A 177 -11.85 27.42 6.81
N THR A 178 -12.18 26.13 6.81
CA THR A 178 -11.81 25.29 7.92
C THR A 178 -10.28 25.27 7.93
N ILE A 179 -9.66 25.02 9.07
CA ILE A 179 -8.20 24.88 9.13
C ILE A 179 -7.72 23.87 8.05
N SER A 180 -8.56 22.87 7.73
CA SER A 180 -8.42 21.98 6.58
C SER A 180 -8.31 22.73 5.25
N ASP A 181 -9.26 23.59 4.89
CA ASP A 181 -9.26 24.30 3.59
C ASP A 181 -8.03 25.19 3.41
N ARG A 182 -7.56 25.82 4.50
CA ARG A 182 -6.33 26.63 4.45
C ARG A 182 -5.09 25.75 4.28
N ILE A 183 -5.01 24.60 4.96
CA ILE A 183 -3.92 23.64 4.78
C ILE A 183 -3.95 23.06 3.36
N ASP A 184 -5.12 22.64 2.87
CA ASP A 184 -5.32 22.08 1.54
C ASP A 184 -4.93 23.11 0.46
N SER A 185 -5.19 24.41 0.65
CA SER A 185 -4.75 25.45 -0.30
C SER A 185 -3.22 25.53 -0.49
N VAL A 186 -2.46 25.18 0.55
CA VAL A 186 -1.00 25.18 0.53
C VAL A 186 -0.48 23.81 0.07
N VAL A 187 -1.01 22.73 0.63
CA VAL A 187 -0.59 21.35 0.37
C VAL A 187 -0.95 20.91 -1.04
N MET A 188 -2.14 21.25 -1.55
CA MET A 188 -2.62 20.87 -2.88
C MET A 188 -2.18 21.85 -3.98
N ASN A 189 -1.38 22.86 -3.65
CA ASN A 189 -0.85 23.77 -4.66
C ASN A 189 0.01 23.00 -5.67
N ARG A 190 -0.21 23.22 -6.96
CA ARG A 190 0.51 22.53 -8.05
C ARG A 190 2.03 22.65 -7.98
N VAL A 191 2.55 23.75 -7.45
CA VAL A 191 4.00 24.02 -7.36
C VAL A 191 4.54 23.71 -5.97
N LEU A 192 3.85 24.13 -4.90
CA LEU A 192 4.32 23.94 -3.52
C LEU A 192 4.03 22.54 -2.97
N GLY A 193 3.02 21.84 -3.50
CA GLY A 193 2.61 20.53 -3.01
C GLY A 193 3.69 19.46 -3.14
N MET A 194 4.43 19.45 -4.26
CA MET A 194 5.51 18.49 -4.50
C MET A 194 6.72 18.73 -3.56
N PRO A 195 7.27 19.95 -3.40
CA PRO A 195 8.29 20.24 -2.40
C PRO A 195 7.86 19.97 -0.96
N ILE A 196 6.63 20.35 -0.57
CA ILE A 196 6.12 20.08 0.79
C ILE A 196 6.05 18.57 1.03
N PHE A 197 5.55 17.83 0.04
CA PHE A 197 5.50 16.38 0.11
C PHE A 197 6.90 15.75 0.25
N LEU A 198 7.86 16.17 -0.57
CA LEU A 198 9.24 15.68 -0.48
C LEU A 198 9.89 16.06 0.85
N GLY A 199 9.64 17.27 1.36
CA GLY A 199 10.13 17.72 2.67
C GLY A 199 9.53 16.92 3.83
N LEU A 200 8.23 16.61 3.75
CA LEU A 200 7.56 15.77 4.74
C LEU A 200 8.09 14.33 4.70
N MET A 201 8.32 13.78 3.51
CA MET A 201 8.93 12.46 3.35
C MET A 201 10.37 12.42 3.85
N TYR A 202 11.15 13.45 3.55
CA TYR A 202 12.47 13.62 4.13
C TYR A 202 12.41 13.62 5.66
N LEU A 203 11.48 14.37 6.26
CA LEU A 203 11.27 14.38 7.71
C LEU A 203 10.93 12.99 8.26
N VAL A 204 10.01 12.26 7.61
CA VAL A 204 9.64 10.89 8.01
C VAL A 204 10.85 9.97 8.00
N PHE A 205 11.63 9.94 6.92
CA PHE A 205 12.81 9.08 6.84
C PHE A 205 13.90 9.51 7.81
N GLN A 206 14.15 10.82 7.94
CA GLN A 206 15.13 11.36 8.87
C GLN A 206 14.78 10.96 10.32
N LEU A 207 13.53 11.15 10.74
CA LEU A 207 13.07 10.75 12.07
C LEU A 207 13.18 9.24 12.26
N THR A 208 12.79 8.45 11.27
CA THR A 208 12.82 6.98 11.32
C THR A 208 14.23 6.46 11.55
N PHE A 209 15.22 6.91 10.76
CA PHE A 209 16.59 6.43 10.89
C PHE A 209 17.30 7.02 12.11
N THR A 210 17.09 8.31 12.41
CA THR A 210 17.77 8.96 13.55
C THR A 210 17.27 8.42 14.90
N LEU A 211 15.95 8.20 15.04
CA LEU A 211 15.38 7.63 16.27
C LEU A 211 15.49 6.10 16.31
N GLY A 212 15.66 5.47 15.16
CA GLY A 212 15.75 4.03 15.03
C GLY A 212 17.15 3.48 15.30
N ASP A 213 18.21 4.23 14.95
CA ASP A 213 19.61 3.83 15.11
C ASP A 213 20.00 3.41 16.55
N PRO A 214 19.68 4.18 17.62
CA PRO A 214 20.03 3.77 18.98
C PRO A 214 19.34 2.45 19.42
N PRO A 215 18.02 2.25 19.20
CA PRO A 215 17.38 0.96 19.43
C PRO A 215 17.96 -0.20 18.63
N MET A 216 18.39 0.01 17.37
CA MET A 216 19.05 -1.03 16.58
C MET A 216 20.34 -1.48 17.28
N GLY A 217 21.19 -0.54 17.70
CA GLY A 217 22.44 -0.84 18.40
C GLY A 217 22.25 -1.56 19.74
N TRP A 218 21.15 -1.27 20.47
CA TRP A 218 20.82 -2.01 21.70
C TRP A 218 20.48 -3.47 21.43
N ILE A 219 19.75 -3.74 20.33
CA ILE A 219 19.38 -5.10 19.93
C ILE A 219 20.62 -5.84 19.43
N GLU A 220 21.46 -5.22 18.59
CA GLU A 220 22.73 -5.80 18.15
C GLU A 220 23.62 -6.16 19.33
N GLY A 221 23.79 -5.24 20.29
CA GLY A 221 24.55 -5.49 21.51
C GLY A 221 23.97 -6.61 22.37
N PHE A 222 22.64 -6.70 22.47
CA PHE A 222 21.97 -7.80 23.18
C PHE A 222 22.21 -9.16 22.51
N PHE A 223 22.07 -9.26 21.19
CA PHE A 223 22.29 -10.51 20.47
C PHE A 223 23.77 -10.90 20.42
N GLY A 224 24.68 -9.94 20.31
CA GLY A 224 26.13 -10.18 20.43
C GLY A 224 26.51 -10.69 21.82
N TRP A 225 25.97 -10.07 22.89
CA TRP A 225 26.15 -10.56 24.25
C TRP A 225 25.59 -11.99 24.44
N LEU A 226 24.38 -12.25 23.92
CA LEU A 226 23.74 -13.57 24.00
C LEU A 226 24.56 -14.64 23.25
N GLY A 227 25.10 -14.31 22.08
CA GLY A 227 26.00 -15.18 21.31
C GLY A 227 27.25 -15.54 22.11
N ASN A 228 27.91 -14.56 22.72
CA ASN A 228 29.11 -14.76 23.54
C ASN A 228 28.84 -15.62 24.79
N VAL A 229 27.71 -15.39 25.47
CA VAL A 229 27.30 -16.21 26.64
C VAL A 229 27.12 -17.67 26.24
N ILE A 230 26.43 -17.94 25.13
CA ILE A 230 26.21 -19.31 24.66
C ILE A 230 27.52 -19.93 24.18
N GLN A 231 28.40 -19.15 23.58
CA GLN A 231 29.73 -19.60 23.18
C GLN A 231 30.57 -20.07 24.38
N SER A 232 30.43 -19.41 25.54
CA SER A 232 31.16 -19.72 26.77
C SER A 232 30.77 -21.07 27.42
N TRP A 233 29.62 -21.64 27.02
CA TRP A 233 29.17 -22.95 27.53
C TRP A 233 29.89 -24.13 26.85
N TRP A 234 30.63 -23.89 25.78
CA TRP A 234 31.43 -24.91 25.10
C TRP A 234 32.92 -24.77 25.45
N PRO A 235 33.67 -25.89 25.58
CA PRO A 235 35.12 -25.85 25.78
C PRO A 235 35.85 -25.06 24.69
N VAL A 236 36.93 -24.38 25.07
CA VAL A 236 37.81 -23.66 24.13
C VAL A 236 38.36 -24.66 23.11
N GLY A 237 38.09 -24.44 21.81
CA GLY A 237 38.58 -25.29 20.70
C GLY A 237 37.61 -26.35 20.17
N SER A 238 36.36 -26.42 20.65
CA SER A 238 35.37 -27.35 20.10
C SER A 238 34.64 -26.78 18.87
N GLU A 239 34.82 -27.40 17.70
CA GLU A 239 34.05 -27.11 16.48
C GLU A 239 32.74 -27.92 16.44
N SER A 240 31.89 -27.75 17.46
CA SER A 240 30.59 -28.42 17.46
C SER A 240 29.66 -27.79 16.42
N LEU A 241 29.11 -28.61 15.52
CA LEU A 241 28.06 -28.21 14.58
C LEU A 241 26.85 -27.58 15.29
N LEU A 242 26.55 -28.02 16.53
CA LEU A 242 25.46 -27.46 17.32
C LEU A 242 25.77 -26.02 17.78
N LYS A 243 27.02 -25.74 18.13
CA LYS A 243 27.48 -24.40 18.53
C LYS A 243 27.32 -23.41 17.37
N SER A 244 27.81 -23.77 16.18
CA SER A 244 27.69 -22.89 15.01
C SER A 244 26.23 -22.72 14.54
N LEU A 245 25.41 -23.78 14.60
CA LEU A 245 23.98 -23.66 14.26
C LEU A 245 23.25 -22.68 15.20
N ILE A 246 23.51 -22.77 16.50
CA ILE A 246 22.82 -21.93 17.49
C ILE A 246 23.33 -20.49 17.41
N VAL A 247 24.66 -20.28 17.37
CA VAL A 247 25.26 -18.94 17.39
C VAL A 247 25.12 -18.26 16.03
N ASP A 248 25.58 -18.89 14.95
CA ASP A 248 25.64 -18.27 13.63
C ASP A 248 24.31 -18.41 12.87
N GLY A 249 23.67 -19.58 12.95
CA GLY A 249 22.43 -19.87 12.23
C GLY A 249 21.18 -19.24 12.84
N ILE A 250 20.95 -19.47 14.14
CA ILE A 250 19.73 -19.05 14.85
C ILE A 250 19.89 -17.67 15.46
N ILE A 251 20.90 -17.43 16.32
CA ILE A 251 21.07 -16.15 17.02
C ILE A 251 21.46 -15.05 16.03
N GLY A 252 22.42 -15.31 15.14
CA GLY A 252 22.77 -14.40 14.05
C GLY A 252 21.59 -14.12 13.11
N GLY A 253 20.85 -15.17 12.71
CA GLY A 253 19.68 -15.05 11.85
C GLY A 253 18.51 -14.27 12.46
N VAL A 254 18.10 -14.62 13.68
CA VAL A 254 17.03 -13.93 14.43
C VAL A 254 17.45 -12.51 14.78
N GLY A 255 18.71 -12.32 15.22
CA GLY A 255 19.30 -11.02 15.50
C GLY A 255 19.18 -10.10 14.30
N GLY A 256 19.62 -10.55 13.11
CA GLY A 256 19.55 -9.76 11.87
C GLY A 256 18.13 -9.27 11.54
N VAL A 257 17.09 -10.08 11.78
CA VAL A 257 15.70 -9.65 11.55
C VAL A 257 15.22 -8.64 12.58
N ILE A 258 15.47 -8.93 13.87
CA ILE A 258 14.91 -8.14 14.97
C ILE A 258 15.60 -6.78 15.07
N VAL A 259 16.87 -6.68 14.67
CA VAL A 259 17.62 -5.43 14.65
C VAL A 259 16.91 -4.36 13.83
N PHE A 260 16.29 -4.68 12.68
CA PHE A 260 15.58 -3.67 11.86
C PHE A 260 14.16 -3.33 12.34
N LEU A 261 13.62 -4.07 13.32
CA LEU A 261 12.25 -3.90 13.79
C LEU A 261 11.95 -2.46 14.29
N PRO A 262 12.82 -1.78 15.04
CA PRO A 262 12.57 -0.41 15.51
C PRO A 262 12.35 0.57 14.36
N ASN A 263 13.20 0.53 13.32
CA ASN A 263 13.07 1.40 12.15
C ASN A 263 11.75 1.14 11.42
N ILE A 264 11.36 -0.12 11.29
CA ILE A 264 10.10 -0.50 10.63
C ILE A 264 8.89 0.00 11.43
N LEU A 265 8.91 -0.12 12.77
CA LEU A 265 7.86 0.40 13.64
C LEU A 265 7.76 1.93 13.54
N LEU A 266 8.88 2.65 13.56
CA LEU A 266 8.91 4.11 13.43
C LEU A 266 8.45 4.57 12.04
N LEU A 267 8.79 3.83 10.98
CA LEU A 267 8.30 4.08 9.64
C LEU A 267 6.78 3.91 9.57
N PHE A 268 6.26 2.81 10.12
CA PHE A 268 4.82 2.57 10.17
C PHE A 268 4.07 3.57 11.04
N LEU A 269 4.65 3.99 12.15
CA LEU A 269 4.12 5.06 12.98
C LEU A 269 3.98 6.35 12.18
N SER A 270 5.04 6.74 11.47
CA SER A 270 5.08 7.94 10.66
C SER A 270 4.07 7.89 9.51
N ILE A 271 3.96 6.76 8.83
CA ILE A 271 2.97 6.56 7.75
C ILE A 271 1.55 6.56 8.31
N ALA A 272 1.29 5.90 9.45
CA ALA A 272 -0.01 5.89 10.09
C ALA A 272 -0.46 7.30 10.49
N ILE A 273 0.47 8.15 10.97
CA ILE A 273 0.19 9.57 11.24
C ILE A 273 -0.27 10.30 9.96
N LEU A 274 0.39 10.05 8.83
CA LEU A 274 0.06 10.68 7.53
C LEU A 274 -1.20 10.11 6.88
N GLU A 275 -1.51 8.85 7.15
CA GLU A 275 -2.71 8.15 6.70
C GLU A 275 -3.92 8.67 7.48
N ASP A 276 -3.86 8.67 8.82
CA ASP A 276 -4.94 9.12 9.71
C ASP A 276 -5.14 10.65 9.68
N SER A 277 -4.11 11.42 9.33
CA SER A 277 -4.27 12.84 9.04
C SER A 277 -4.97 13.09 7.70
N GLY A 278 -5.15 12.07 6.84
CA GLY A 278 -5.70 12.23 5.50
C GLY A 278 -4.74 12.88 4.50
N TYR A 279 -3.48 13.11 4.88
CA TYR A 279 -2.46 13.69 3.99
C TYR A 279 -2.12 12.74 2.84
N MET A 280 -2.11 11.42 3.09
CA MET A 280 -1.86 10.41 2.04
C MET A 280 -2.84 10.52 0.86
N ALA A 281 -4.10 10.87 1.11
CA ALA A 281 -5.08 11.11 0.05
C ALA A 281 -4.72 12.33 -0.82
N ARG A 282 -4.25 13.43 -0.21
CA ARG A 282 -3.80 14.63 -0.93
C ARG A 282 -2.51 14.37 -1.70
N ALA A 283 -1.57 13.64 -1.10
CA ALA A 283 -0.33 13.24 -1.76
C ALA A 283 -0.61 12.37 -3.01
N ALA A 284 -1.51 11.39 -2.90
CA ALA A 284 -1.94 10.59 -4.04
C ALA A 284 -2.57 11.43 -5.15
N PHE A 285 -3.42 12.41 -4.80
CA PHE A 285 -4.00 13.35 -5.77
C PHE A 285 -2.94 14.20 -6.50
N ILE A 286 -1.95 14.73 -5.78
CA ILE A 286 -0.83 15.49 -6.38
C ILE A 286 -0.02 14.61 -7.33
N MET A 287 0.17 13.34 -6.98
CA MET A 287 0.96 12.38 -7.74
C MET A 287 0.19 11.71 -8.87
N ASP A 288 -1.14 11.83 -8.92
CA ASP A 288 -1.99 11.17 -9.90
C ASP A 288 -1.58 11.52 -11.34
N ARG A 289 -1.36 12.82 -11.63
CA ARG A 289 -0.89 13.27 -12.95
C ARG A 289 0.43 12.62 -13.37
N LEU A 290 1.36 12.40 -12.42
CA LEU A 290 2.64 11.76 -12.72
C LEU A 290 2.46 10.25 -12.94
N MET A 291 1.68 9.59 -12.07
CA MET A 291 1.43 8.15 -12.16
C MET A 291 0.65 7.78 -13.42
N HIS A 292 -0.32 8.61 -13.81
CA HIS A 292 -1.10 8.39 -15.02
C HIS A 292 -0.24 8.43 -16.29
N LYS A 293 0.82 9.26 -16.34
CA LYS A 293 1.80 9.24 -17.44
C LYS A 293 2.58 7.93 -17.53
N ILE A 294 2.78 7.26 -16.40
CA ILE A 294 3.43 5.95 -16.31
C ILE A 294 2.42 4.83 -16.61
N GLY A 295 1.11 5.14 -16.60
CA GLY A 295 0.02 4.22 -16.82
C GLY A 295 -0.48 3.54 -15.53
N LEU A 296 -0.12 4.09 -14.37
CA LEU A 296 -0.53 3.62 -13.04
C LEU A 296 -1.53 4.59 -12.40
N HIS A 297 -2.30 4.07 -11.45
CA HIS A 297 -3.21 4.86 -10.62
C HIS A 297 -2.47 5.72 -9.58
N GLY A 298 -2.96 6.91 -9.26
CA GLY A 298 -2.34 7.78 -8.23
C GLY A 298 -2.17 7.13 -6.85
N LYS A 299 -3.06 6.20 -6.47
CA LYS A 299 -2.93 5.39 -5.24
C LYS A 299 -1.69 4.47 -5.24
N SER A 300 -1.18 4.06 -6.41
CA SER A 300 0.00 3.20 -6.54
C SER A 300 1.30 3.88 -6.09
N PHE A 301 1.30 5.20 -6.05
CA PHE A 301 2.41 5.98 -5.54
C PHE A 301 2.70 5.69 -4.05
N ILE A 302 1.66 5.44 -3.24
CA ILE A 302 1.81 5.21 -1.80
C ILE A 302 2.70 3.98 -1.54
N PRO A 303 2.40 2.77 -2.08
CA PRO A 303 3.32 1.64 -1.99
C PRO A 303 4.73 1.90 -2.54
N LEU A 304 4.86 2.57 -3.69
CA LEU A 304 6.17 2.81 -4.30
C LEU A 304 7.06 3.69 -3.42
N LEU A 305 6.47 4.72 -2.82
CA LEU A 305 7.14 5.60 -1.86
C LEU A 305 7.58 4.84 -0.61
N LEU A 306 6.69 4.01 -0.05
CA LEU A 306 7.02 3.12 1.07
C LEU A 306 8.19 2.19 0.73
N GLY A 307 8.36 1.83 -0.55
CA GLY A 307 9.43 0.98 -1.05
C GLY A 307 10.84 1.54 -0.82
N PHE A 308 11.00 2.87 -0.79
CA PHE A 308 12.27 3.52 -0.43
C PHE A 308 12.61 3.36 1.07
N GLY A 309 11.61 3.16 1.92
CA GLY A 309 11.84 2.80 3.32
C GLY A 309 12.12 1.31 3.44
N CYS A 310 11.08 0.50 3.17
CA CYS A 310 11.15 -0.95 3.23
C CYS A 310 10.22 -1.59 2.21
N THR A 311 10.76 -2.52 1.42
CA THR A 311 10.03 -3.19 0.33
C THR A 311 8.92 -4.12 0.84
N ILE A 312 9.08 -4.74 2.02
CA ILE A 312 8.06 -5.69 2.56
C ILE A 312 6.74 -4.95 2.88
N PRO A 313 6.73 -3.90 3.73
CA PRO A 313 5.58 -3.02 3.93
C PRO A 313 4.99 -2.45 2.64
N ALA A 314 5.84 -2.05 1.70
CA ALA A 314 5.43 -1.51 0.42
C ALA A 314 4.58 -2.53 -0.37
N ILE A 315 5.07 -3.75 -0.51
CA ILE A 315 4.35 -4.83 -1.19
C ILE A 315 3.01 -5.10 -0.48
N MET A 316 2.98 -5.11 0.85
CA MET A 316 1.75 -5.32 1.62
C MET A 316 0.74 -4.17 1.45
N ALA A 317 1.22 -2.93 1.34
CA ALA A 317 0.39 -1.76 1.11
C ALA A 317 -0.31 -1.80 -0.26
N THR A 318 0.23 -2.52 -1.25
CA THR A 318 -0.44 -2.66 -2.56
C THR A 318 -1.83 -3.29 -2.48
N ARG A 319 -2.21 -3.93 -1.37
CA ARG A 319 -3.58 -4.43 -1.13
C ARG A 319 -4.65 -3.33 -1.14
N THR A 320 -4.27 -2.07 -0.95
CA THR A 320 -5.19 -0.92 -1.02
C THR A 320 -5.52 -0.51 -2.46
N LEU A 321 -4.85 -1.11 -3.45
CA LEU A 321 -5.12 -0.89 -4.86
C LEU A 321 -6.29 -1.78 -5.28
N GLU A 322 -7.38 -1.15 -5.70
CA GLU A 322 -8.63 -1.80 -6.12
C GLU A 322 -8.43 -2.62 -7.41
N ASN A 323 -7.59 -2.11 -8.32
CA ASN A 323 -7.28 -2.78 -9.58
C ASN A 323 -6.12 -3.75 -9.41
N GLU A 324 -6.36 -5.03 -9.73
CA GLU A 324 -5.36 -6.07 -9.65
C GLU A 324 -4.14 -5.83 -10.56
N ARG A 325 -4.35 -5.23 -11.73
CA ARG A 325 -3.26 -4.92 -12.68
C ARG A 325 -2.28 -3.89 -12.13
N ASP A 326 -2.83 -2.83 -11.51
CA ASP A 326 -2.03 -1.81 -10.84
C ASP A 326 -1.32 -2.39 -9.62
N ARG A 327 -1.99 -3.28 -8.89
CA ARG A 327 -1.43 -4.01 -7.75
C ARG A 327 -0.22 -4.86 -8.15
N LEU A 328 -0.36 -5.71 -9.15
CA LEU A 328 0.72 -6.59 -9.62
C LEU A 328 1.90 -5.79 -10.19
N THR A 329 1.62 -4.77 -11.00
CA THR A 329 2.67 -3.90 -11.56
C THR A 329 3.44 -3.20 -10.44
N THR A 330 2.72 -2.69 -9.43
CA THR A 330 3.35 -2.02 -8.28
C THR A 330 4.17 -3.00 -7.43
N MET A 331 3.70 -4.23 -7.21
CA MET A 331 4.46 -5.29 -6.52
C MET A 331 5.77 -5.63 -7.24
N LEU A 332 5.77 -5.71 -8.58
CA LEU A 332 6.95 -6.05 -9.38
C LEU A 332 7.96 -4.89 -9.45
N VAL A 333 7.48 -3.64 -9.36
CA VAL A 333 8.32 -2.44 -9.47
C VAL A 333 8.88 -2.00 -8.11
N ALA A 334 8.17 -2.26 -7.00
CA ALA A 334 8.60 -1.86 -5.66
C ALA A 334 10.03 -2.33 -5.27
N PRO A 335 10.51 -3.54 -5.62
CA PRO A 335 11.87 -3.98 -5.34
C PRO A 335 12.97 -3.19 -6.06
N LEU A 336 12.64 -2.44 -7.12
CA LEU A 336 13.57 -1.58 -7.84
C LEU A 336 13.89 -0.30 -7.05
N MET A 337 13.03 0.06 -6.09
CA MET A 337 13.30 1.15 -5.14
C MET A 337 14.38 0.71 -4.15
N SER A 338 15.40 1.55 -3.95
CA SER A 338 16.45 1.26 -2.96
C SER A 338 15.97 1.57 -1.56
N CYS A 339 15.79 0.51 -0.77
CA CYS A 339 15.43 0.55 0.64
C CYS A 339 16.66 0.73 1.54
N GLY A 340 16.43 1.11 2.80
CA GLY A 340 17.50 1.27 3.81
C GLY A 340 18.38 0.02 3.99
N ALA A 341 17.83 -1.18 3.79
CA ALA A 341 18.58 -2.43 3.90
C ALA A 341 19.67 -2.61 2.81
N ARG A 342 19.67 -1.79 1.74
CA ARG A 342 20.76 -1.76 0.77
C ARG A 342 21.92 -0.85 1.18
N LEU A 343 21.73 0.01 2.19
CA LEU A 343 22.75 0.95 2.62
C LEU A 343 24.05 0.27 3.04
N PRO A 344 24.06 -0.85 3.81
CA PRO A 344 25.30 -1.56 4.15
C PRO A 344 26.13 -1.98 2.94
N ILE A 345 25.46 -2.42 1.87
CA ILE A 345 26.13 -2.78 0.61
C ILE A 345 26.76 -1.53 -0.02
N TYR A 346 26.02 -0.43 -0.07
CA TYR A 346 26.50 0.83 -0.63
C TYR A 346 27.66 1.41 0.17
N THR A 347 27.59 1.38 1.50
CA THR A 347 28.64 1.87 2.40
C THR A 347 29.86 0.97 2.41
N LEU A 348 29.75 -0.31 2.06
CA LEU A 348 30.90 -1.19 1.86
C LEU A 348 31.55 -0.99 0.48
N ILE A 349 30.77 -1.12 -0.59
CA ILE A 349 31.26 -1.23 -1.97
C ILE A 349 31.70 0.14 -2.52
N ILE A 350 30.95 1.22 -2.25
CA ILE A 350 31.31 2.54 -2.78
C ILE A 350 32.68 3.00 -2.26
N PRO A 351 32.99 2.94 -0.95
CA PRO A 351 34.32 3.30 -0.46
C PRO A 351 35.43 2.31 -0.81
N ALA A 352 35.10 1.06 -1.16
CA ALA A 352 36.09 0.07 -1.60
C ALA A 352 36.69 0.42 -2.97
N PHE A 353 35.84 0.87 -3.91
CA PHE A 353 36.24 1.07 -5.31
C PHE A 353 36.35 2.55 -5.73
N PHE A 354 35.62 3.46 -5.08
CA PHE A 354 35.54 4.86 -5.51
C PHE A 354 36.23 5.82 -4.53
N PRO A 355 36.99 6.81 -5.06
CA PRO A 355 37.64 7.82 -4.24
C PRO A 355 36.60 8.70 -3.55
N LYS A 356 36.96 9.31 -2.40
CA LYS A 356 36.05 10.12 -1.55
C LYS A 356 35.21 11.15 -2.32
N ALA A 357 35.77 11.79 -3.34
CA ALA A 357 35.06 12.78 -4.16
C ALA A 357 33.87 12.19 -4.96
N TRP A 358 33.92 10.90 -5.31
CA TRP A 358 32.92 10.21 -6.12
C TRP A 358 31.93 9.37 -5.30
N GLN A 359 32.11 9.26 -3.98
CA GLN A 359 31.26 8.38 -3.15
C GLN A 359 29.79 8.86 -3.11
N ALA A 360 29.56 10.14 -2.80
CA ALA A 360 28.21 10.71 -2.78
C ALA A 360 27.57 10.79 -4.18
N PRO A 361 28.28 11.25 -5.24
CA PRO A 361 27.76 11.19 -6.61
C PRO A 361 27.40 9.77 -7.06
N MET A 362 28.19 8.76 -6.70
CA MET A 362 27.91 7.37 -7.08
C MET A 362 26.61 6.88 -6.43
N LEU A 363 26.45 7.10 -5.13
CA LEU A 363 25.20 6.79 -4.43
C LEU A 363 23.99 7.46 -5.12
N TRP A 364 24.13 8.73 -5.48
CA TRP A 364 23.08 9.47 -6.18
C TRP A 364 22.75 8.86 -7.55
N ILE A 365 23.77 8.50 -8.35
CA ILE A 365 23.59 7.86 -9.67
C ILE A 365 22.83 6.54 -9.54
N ILE A 366 23.18 5.69 -8.58
CA ILE A 366 22.52 4.38 -8.38
C ILE A 366 21.05 4.56 -8.00
N TYR A 367 20.75 5.51 -7.12
CA TYR A 367 19.35 5.83 -6.79
C TYR A 367 18.57 6.33 -8.00
N MET A 368 19.18 7.20 -8.82
CA MET A 368 18.55 7.71 -10.05
C MET A 368 18.32 6.60 -11.09
N ILE A 369 19.26 5.65 -11.21
CA ILE A 369 19.11 4.46 -12.06
C ILE A 369 17.97 3.59 -11.57
N GLY A 370 17.87 3.31 -10.27
CA GLY A 370 16.78 2.52 -9.69
C GLY A 370 15.41 3.12 -9.95
N ILE A 371 15.26 4.45 -9.77
CA ILE A 371 14.02 5.17 -10.07
C ILE A 371 13.70 5.13 -11.56
N SER A 372 14.69 5.35 -12.42
CA SER A 372 14.50 5.33 -13.88
C SER A 372 14.07 3.95 -14.36
N LEU A 373 14.74 2.89 -13.86
CA LEU A 373 14.41 1.51 -14.17
C LEU A 373 13.02 1.15 -13.67
N ALA A 374 12.63 1.62 -12.48
CA ALA A 374 11.27 1.43 -11.95
C ALA A 374 10.19 2.04 -12.88
N ILE A 375 10.41 3.26 -13.36
CA ILE A 375 9.50 3.94 -14.29
C ILE A 375 9.42 3.20 -15.63
N ILE A 376 10.57 2.81 -16.19
CA ILE A 376 10.65 2.10 -17.47
C ILE A 376 9.95 0.74 -17.36
N SER A 377 10.26 -0.04 -16.32
CA SER A 377 9.66 -1.35 -16.05
C SER A 377 8.15 -1.26 -15.84
N ALA A 378 7.67 -0.27 -15.07
CA ALA A 378 6.25 -0.03 -14.89
C ALA A 378 5.54 0.23 -16.24
N LYS A 379 6.09 1.11 -17.06
CA LYS A 379 5.53 1.44 -18.39
C LYS A 379 5.58 0.25 -19.34
N LEU A 380 6.65 -0.54 -19.31
CA LEU A 380 6.79 -1.75 -20.14
C LEU A 380 5.76 -2.80 -19.73
N LEU A 381 5.66 -3.12 -18.43
CA LEU A 381 4.71 -4.10 -17.91
C LEU A 381 3.27 -3.70 -18.19
N ARG A 382 2.94 -2.42 -18.04
CA ARG A 382 1.61 -1.89 -18.32
C ARG A 382 1.29 -1.97 -19.83
N SER A 383 2.23 -1.62 -20.69
CA SER A 383 1.99 -1.59 -22.14
C SER A 383 1.96 -2.99 -22.78
N THR A 384 2.64 -3.98 -22.17
CA THR A 384 2.78 -5.34 -22.72
C THR A 384 1.89 -6.36 -22.01
N VAL A 385 2.16 -6.63 -20.72
CA VAL A 385 1.58 -7.75 -19.96
C VAL A 385 0.21 -7.40 -19.33
N PHE A 386 0.06 -6.20 -18.78
CA PHE A 386 -1.12 -5.80 -18.00
C PHE A 386 -1.96 -4.73 -18.71
N LYS A 387 -2.44 -5.01 -19.92
CA LYS A 387 -3.27 -4.08 -20.70
C LYS A 387 -4.66 -3.87 -20.06
N GLY A 388 -5.14 -2.62 -19.96
CA GLY A 388 -6.47 -2.28 -19.43
C GLY A 388 -6.76 -0.78 -19.39
N GLU A 389 -8.01 -0.36 -19.22
CA GLU A 389 -8.34 1.07 -19.00
C GLU A 389 -8.12 1.45 -17.54
N SER A 390 -7.66 2.68 -17.30
CA SER A 390 -7.58 3.26 -15.96
C SER A 390 -8.98 3.72 -15.54
N VAL A 391 -9.48 3.21 -14.42
CA VAL A 391 -10.75 3.65 -13.83
C VAL A 391 -10.70 5.15 -13.47
N PRO A 392 -11.81 5.90 -13.65
CA PRO A 392 -11.88 7.30 -13.25
C PRO A 392 -11.54 7.48 -11.76
N PHE A 393 -10.63 8.41 -11.46
CA PHE A 393 -10.20 8.67 -10.09
C PHE A 393 -11.23 9.53 -9.35
N VAL A 394 -12.10 8.89 -8.57
CA VAL A 394 -12.96 9.56 -7.59
C VAL A 394 -12.42 9.27 -6.20
N MET A 395 -11.90 10.30 -5.52
CA MET A 395 -11.37 10.17 -4.16
C MET A 395 -12.10 11.15 -3.25
N GLU A 396 -12.88 10.61 -2.31
CA GLU A 396 -13.40 11.40 -1.19
C GLU A 396 -12.25 11.76 -0.25
N LEU A 397 -12.02 13.06 -0.02
CA LEU A 397 -10.95 13.54 0.86
C LEU A 397 -11.41 13.42 2.33
N PRO A 398 -10.78 12.56 3.15
CA PRO A 398 -11.16 12.43 4.56
C PRO A 398 -10.78 13.70 5.34
N PRO A 399 -11.52 14.06 6.40
CA PRO A 399 -11.18 15.20 7.26
C PRO A 399 -9.94 14.92 8.14
N TYR A 400 -9.09 15.92 8.38
CA TYR A 400 -7.90 15.83 9.25
C TYR A 400 -8.26 15.51 10.70
N ARG A 401 -8.19 14.24 11.13
CA ARG A 401 -8.46 13.82 12.52
C ARG A 401 -7.62 12.60 12.94
N PRO A 402 -6.30 12.73 13.12
CA PRO A 402 -5.50 11.63 13.60
C PRO A 402 -5.90 11.28 15.05
N THR A 403 -6.16 10.01 15.32
CA THR A 403 -6.38 9.53 16.68
C THR A 403 -5.12 8.80 17.16
N LEU A 404 -4.52 9.24 18.26
CA LEU A 404 -3.32 8.61 18.84
C LEU A 404 -3.50 7.10 19.06
N LYS A 405 -4.71 6.69 19.47
CA LYS A 405 -5.06 5.29 19.65
C LYS A 405 -5.05 4.50 18.33
N GLY A 406 -5.59 5.07 17.24
CA GLY A 406 -5.57 4.45 15.92
C GLY A 406 -4.15 4.26 15.39
N VAL A 407 -3.35 5.32 15.45
CA VAL A 407 -1.94 5.32 15.05
C VAL A 407 -1.13 4.23 15.76
N LEU A 408 -1.25 4.11 17.09
CA LEU A 408 -0.52 3.11 17.87
C LEU A 408 -0.98 1.67 17.58
N ILE A 409 -2.29 1.45 17.44
CA ILE A 409 -2.84 0.14 17.08
C ILE A 409 -2.32 -0.28 15.71
N HIS A 410 -2.37 0.61 14.70
CA HIS A 410 -1.90 0.31 13.35
C HIS A 410 -0.39 0.05 13.30
N MET A 411 0.41 0.80 14.07
CA MET A 411 1.84 0.54 14.23
C MET A 411 2.08 -0.88 14.78
N TRP A 412 1.40 -1.24 15.87
CA TRP A 412 1.57 -2.53 16.54
C TRP A 412 1.11 -3.71 15.66
N GLU A 413 -0.07 -3.62 15.05
CA GLU A 413 -0.60 -4.66 14.18
C GLU A 413 0.31 -4.91 12.96
N ARG A 414 0.78 -3.84 12.30
CA ARG A 414 1.68 -3.95 11.13
C ARG A 414 3.06 -4.48 11.55
N GLY A 415 3.58 -4.04 12.69
CA GLY A 415 4.84 -4.53 13.25
C GLY A 415 4.80 -6.02 13.62
N TRP A 416 3.72 -6.46 14.27
CA TRP A 416 3.51 -7.87 14.61
C TRP A 416 3.40 -8.75 13.36
N LEU A 417 2.69 -8.25 12.33
CA LEU A 417 2.53 -8.95 11.07
C LEU A 417 3.87 -9.10 10.33
N PHE A 418 4.72 -8.07 10.38
CA PHE A 418 6.10 -8.15 9.88
C PHE A 418 6.90 -9.21 10.65
N LEU A 419 6.91 -9.16 11.98
CA LEU A 419 7.67 -10.12 12.80
C LEU A 419 7.24 -11.57 12.55
N LYS A 420 5.93 -11.83 12.47
CA LYS A 420 5.41 -13.18 12.24
C LYS A 420 5.71 -13.71 10.83
N LYS A 421 5.54 -12.89 9.79
CA LYS A 421 5.72 -13.33 8.39
C LYS A 421 7.17 -13.25 7.92
N ALA A 422 7.81 -12.10 8.08
CA ALA A 422 9.18 -11.92 7.65
C ALA A 422 10.13 -12.70 8.56
N GLY A 423 9.93 -12.67 9.88
CA GLY A 423 10.81 -13.37 10.81
C GLY A 423 10.83 -14.88 10.64
N THR A 424 9.69 -15.53 10.40
CA THR A 424 9.65 -16.98 10.16
C THR A 424 10.31 -17.38 8.85
N ILE A 425 10.09 -16.60 7.78
CA ILE A 425 10.71 -16.85 6.47
C ILE A 425 12.22 -16.61 6.54
N ILE A 426 12.67 -15.48 7.10
CA ILE A 426 14.09 -15.15 7.17
C ILE A 426 14.84 -16.13 8.08
N LEU A 427 14.26 -16.54 9.23
CA LEU A 427 14.86 -17.59 10.06
C LEU A 427 14.99 -18.92 9.32
N GLY A 428 13.96 -19.32 8.56
CA GLY A 428 14.02 -20.53 7.75
C GLY A 428 15.14 -20.46 6.71
N ILE A 429 15.31 -19.30 6.07
CA ILE A 429 16.38 -19.10 5.09
C ILE A 429 17.75 -18.94 5.75
N SER A 430 17.88 -18.34 6.94
CA SER A 430 19.16 -18.23 7.64
C SER A 430 19.70 -19.60 8.03
N ILE A 431 18.84 -20.49 8.52
CA ILE A 431 19.19 -21.88 8.82
C ILE A 431 19.58 -22.63 7.54
N LEU A 432 18.84 -22.42 6.44
CA LEU A 432 19.15 -23.03 5.15
C LEU A 432 20.48 -22.52 4.60
N LEU A 433 20.73 -21.21 4.62
CA LEU A 433 21.98 -20.61 4.17
C LEU A 433 23.14 -21.11 5.01
N TRP A 434 23.00 -21.13 6.34
CA TRP A 434 24.00 -21.73 7.23
C TRP A 434 24.28 -23.19 6.87
N THR A 435 23.24 -23.99 6.60
CA THR A 435 23.40 -25.40 6.23
C THR A 435 24.15 -25.52 4.90
N VAL A 436 23.82 -24.69 3.92
CA VAL A 436 24.40 -24.71 2.57
C VAL A 436 25.84 -24.17 2.56
N THR A 437 26.18 -23.22 3.43
CA THR A 437 27.56 -22.71 3.58
C THR A 437 28.44 -23.62 4.41
N THR A 438 27.85 -24.42 5.32
CA THR A 438 28.61 -25.30 6.23
C THR A 438 28.80 -26.71 5.68
N PHE A 439 27.83 -27.24 4.92
CA PHE A 439 27.88 -28.60 4.41
C PHE A 439 28.08 -28.66 2.89
N PRO A 440 28.80 -29.67 2.36
CA PRO A 440 29.65 -30.61 3.10
C PRO A 440 30.92 -29.93 3.65
N GLY A 441 31.35 -30.33 4.85
CA GLY A 441 32.59 -29.83 5.44
C GLY A 441 33.84 -30.35 4.70
N LEU A 442 34.98 -29.73 5.00
CA LEU A 442 36.28 -30.11 4.44
C LEU A 442 36.56 -31.62 4.57
N PRO A 443 37.14 -32.26 3.55
CA PRO A 443 37.67 -33.61 3.67
C PRO A 443 38.71 -33.70 4.79
N GLU A 444 38.77 -34.85 5.49
CA GLU A 444 39.74 -35.07 6.58
C GLU A 444 41.21 -34.91 6.15
N THR A 445 41.50 -35.10 4.85
CA THR A 445 42.84 -34.85 4.27
C THR A 445 43.21 -33.37 4.22
N SER A 446 42.25 -32.48 3.97
CA SER A 446 42.49 -31.04 3.95
C SER A 446 42.57 -30.49 5.38
N LYS A 447 41.73 -30.99 6.29
CA LYS A 447 41.81 -30.61 7.72
C LYS A 447 43.18 -30.95 8.32
N THR A 448 43.69 -32.15 8.06
CA THR A 448 45.01 -32.57 8.55
C THR A 448 46.15 -31.76 7.93
N HIS A 449 46.00 -31.26 6.69
CA HIS A 449 46.97 -30.33 6.09
C HIS A 449 47.05 -29.01 6.88
N PHE A 450 45.91 -28.36 7.15
CA PHE A 450 45.88 -27.10 7.90
C PHE A 450 46.30 -27.27 9.36
N GLU A 451 45.97 -28.39 10.01
CA GLU A 451 46.49 -28.72 11.34
C GLU A 451 48.03 -28.85 11.35
N ASN A 452 48.62 -29.47 10.33
CA ASN A 452 50.07 -29.57 10.20
C ASN A 452 50.73 -28.20 9.97
N GLU A 453 50.13 -27.32 9.15
CA GLU A 453 50.61 -25.95 8.97
C GLU A 453 50.52 -25.12 10.26
N ARG A 454 49.42 -25.24 11.01
CA ARG A 454 49.28 -24.61 12.34
C ARG A 454 50.36 -25.07 13.31
N ASN A 455 50.62 -26.37 13.35
CA ASN A 455 51.65 -26.95 14.20
C ASN A 455 53.07 -26.49 13.79
N ALA A 456 53.34 -26.37 12.49
CA ALA A 456 54.61 -25.85 11.97
C ALA A 456 54.83 -24.36 12.32
N VAL A 457 53.78 -23.53 12.26
CA VAL A 457 53.87 -22.12 12.67
C VAL A 457 54.01 -21.97 14.19
N SER A 458 53.28 -22.78 14.97
CA SER A 458 53.33 -22.75 16.44
C SER A 458 54.69 -23.16 16.99
N THR A 459 55.39 -24.07 16.29
CA THR A 459 56.75 -24.54 16.64
C THR A 459 57.88 -23.71 16.05
N SER A 460 57.57 -22.72 15.20
CA SER A 460 58.58 -21.85 14.58
C SER A 460 59.15 -20.80 15.54
N ASN A 461 60.42 -20.40 15.35
CA ASN A 461 61.11 -19.37 16.15
C ASN A 461 60.73 -17.92 15.74
N LEU A 462 59.50 -17.70 15.26
CA LEU A 462 59.00 -16.37 14.89
C LEU A 462 58.59 -15.55 16.12
N SER A 463 58.50 -14.23 15.97
CA SER A 463 57.92 -13.39 17.02
C SER A 463 56.43 -13.73 17.23
N GLU A 464 55.91 -13.56 18.44
CA GLU A 464 54.50 -13.88 18.75
C GLU A 464 53.49 -13.13 17.86
N ASN A 465 53.84 -11.91 17.41
CA ASN A 465 53.02 -11.16 16.47
C ASN A 465 53.03 -11.77 15.05
N GLU A 466 54.18 -12.23 14.56
CA GLU A 466 54.28 -12.90 13.24
C GLU A 466 53.62 -14.28 13.26
N LYS A 467 53.67 -14.99 14.39
CA LYS A 467 52.93 -16.24 14.58
C LYS A 467 51.44 -15.99 14.52
N ALA A 468 50.93 -14.99 15.24
CA ALA A 468 49.52 -14.62 15.21
C ALA A 468 49.05 -14.28 13.79
N GLU A 469 49.83 -13.48 13.05
CA GLU A 469 49.51 -13.12 11.66
C GLU A 469 49.48 -14.36 10.74
N ARG A 470 50.47 -15.25 10.82
CA ARG A 470 50.49 -16.48 10.01
C ARG A 470 49.39 -17.46 10.39
N LEU A 471 49.08 -17.62 11.67
CA LEU A 471 47.96 -18.45 12.12
C LEU A 471 46.64 -17.90 11.58
N THR A 472 46.40 -16.60 11.66
CA THR A 472 45.20 -16.00 11.05
C THR A 472 45.16 -16.15 9.53
N ALA A 473 46.30 -16.16 8.84
CA ALA A 473 46.35 -16.41 7.40
C ALA A 473 45.98 -17.87 7.06
N ILE A 474 46.43 -18.84 7.87
CA ILE A 474 46.09 -20.27 7.73
C ILE A 474 44.58 -20.48 8.01
N ASP A 475 44.06 -19.92 9.10
CA ASP A 475 42.63 -20.03 9.43
C ASP A 475 41.75 -19.42 8.33
N ASN A 476 42.20 -18.31 7.74
CA ASN A 476 41.51 -17.69 6.62
C ASN A 476 41.51 -18.56 5.35
N ALA A 477 42.62 -19.26 5.07
CA ALA A 477 42.74 -20.17 3.94
C ALA A 477 41.90 -21.43 4.13
N GLU A 478 41.87 -22.00 5.33
CA GLU A 478 41.02 -23.14 5.67
C GLU A 478 39.54 -22.80 5.51
N ALA A 479 39.10 -21.64 6.03
CA ALA A 479 37.72 -21.18 5.88
C ALA A 479 37.34 -20.93 4.41
N GLU A 480 38.28 -20.44 3.59
CA GLU A 480 38.07 -20.26 2.14
C GLU A 480 37.88 -21.62 1.44
N GLU A 481 38.75 -22.61 1.69
CA GLU A 481 38.63 -23.95 1.11
C GLU A 481 37.37 -24.68 1.60
N ALA A 482 36.99 -24.48 2.86
CA ALA A 482 35.74 -25.02 3.42
C ALA A 482 34.52 -24.48 2.68
N LEU A 483 34.49 -23.17 2.43
CA LEU A 483 33.39 -22.54 1.73
C LEU A 483 33.35 -22.96 0.26
N GLU A 484 34.50 -23.10 -0.40
CA GLU A 484 34.58 -23.59 -1.78
C GLU A 484 34.02 -25.02 -1.90
N TYR A 485 34.31 -25.89 -0.92
CA TYR A 485 33.84 -27.27 -0.92
C TYR A 485 32.35 -27.41 -0.55
N SER A 486 31.80 -26.44 0.17
CA SER A 486 30.39 -26.39 0.60
C SER A 486 29.40 -26.41 -0.58
N VAL A 487 28.12 -26.69 -0.32
CA VAL A 487 27.07 -26.60 -1.34
C VAL A 487 26.99 -25.16 -1.88
N SER A 488 27.20 -24.15 -1.03
CA SER A 488 27.24 -22.76 -1.45
C SER A 488 28.32 -22.52 -2.51
N GLY A 489 29.55 -22.96 -2.27
CA GLY A 489 30.67 -22.85 -3.21
C GLY A 489 30.40 -23.57 -4.53
N ARG A 490 29.88 -24.81 -4.46
CA ARG A 490 29.49 -25.58 -5.65
C ARG A 490 28.40 -24.91 -6.49
N VAL A 491 27.38 -24.35 -5.85
CA VAL A 491 26.33 -23.58 -6.54
C VAL A 491 26.91 -22.28 -7.09
N GLY A 492 27.82 -21.63 -6.37
CA GLY A 492 28.58 -20.47 -6.84
C GLY A 492 29.32 -20.75 -8.15
N HIS A 493 30.09 -21.83 -8.20
CA HIS A 493 30.78 -22.27 -9.42
C HIS A 493 29.83 -22.71 -10.54
N ALA A 494 28.68 -23.32 -10.21
CA ALA A 494 27.69 -23.69 -11.22
C ALA A 494 27.02 -22.46 -11.86
N LEU A 495 26.84 -21.40 -11.09
CA LEU A 495 26.25 -20.13 -11.55
C LEU A 495 27.28 -19.16 -12.15
N GLU A 496 28.57 -19.31 -11.81
CA GLU A 496 29.67 -18.46 -12.28
C GLU A 496 29.61 -18.18 -13.80
N PRO A 497 29.39 -19.16 -14.71
CA PRO A 497 29.32 -18.89 -16.16
C PRO A 497 28.27 -17.85 -16.57
N VAL A 498 27.17 -17.75 -15.82
CA VAL A 498 26.09 -16.78 -16.06
C VAL A 498 26.50 -15.37 -15.63
N PHE A 499 27.37 -15.26 -14.61
CA PHE A 499 27.79 -13.99 -14.04
C PHE A 499 29.18 -13.51 -14.48
N ILE A 500 29.96 -14.33 -15.20
CA ILE A 500 31.22 -13.92 -15.85
C ILE A 500 31.06 -12.63 -16.69
N PRO A 501 29.98 -12.41 -17.47
CA PRO A 501 29.79 -11.16 -18.20
C PRO A 501 29.69 -9.91 -17.32
N LEU A 502 29.30 -10.07 -16.05
CA LEU A 502 29.25 -9.02 -15.03
C LEU A 502 30.58 -8.89 -14.28
N GLY A 503 31.55 -9.76 -14.55
CA GLY A 503 32.85 -9.83 -13.89
C GLY A 503 32.79 -10.46 -12.50
N PHE A 504 31.77 -11.26 -12.19
CA PHE A 504 31.67 -11.94 -10.89
C PHE A 504 32.28 -13.34 -11.00
N ASP A 505 33.11 -13.69 -10.02
CA ASP A 505 33.55 -15.06 -9.76
C ASP A 505 32.60 -15.74 -8.76
N TRP A 506 32.81 -17.02 -8.51
CA TRP A 506 32.02 -17.79 -7.55
C TRP A 506 31.92 -17.12 -6.16
N LYS A 507 32.96 -16.39 -5.73
CA LYS A 507 33.01 -15.65 -4.45
C LYS A 507 32.05 -14.46 -4.38
N LEU A 508 31.75 -13.80 -5.50
CA LEU A 508 30.71 -12.77 -5.56
C LEU A 508 29.33 -13.37 -5.80
N VAL A 509 29.26 -14.52 -6.47
CA VAL A 509 27.99 -15.21 -6.72
C VAL A 509 27.40 -15.80 -5.43
N THR A 510 28.22 -16.31 -4.51
CA THR A 510 27.72 -16.89 -3.25
C THR A 510 26.97 -15.88 -2.36
N PRO A 511 27.45 -14.63 -2.13
CA PRO A 511 26.68 -13.59 -1.46
C PRO A 511 25.41 -13.16 -2.19
N VAL A 512 25.42 -13.17 -3.53
CA VAL A 512 24.22 -12.82 -4.33
C VAL A 512 23.07 -13.78 -4.05
N ILE A 513 23.37 -15.07 -3.83
CA ILE A 513 22.35 -16.08 -3.48
C ILE A 513 21.71 -15.75 -2.13
N GLY A 514 22.48 -15.39 -1.12
CA GLY A 514 21.91 -14.95 0.16
C GLY A 514 21.17 -13.62 0.06
N ALA A 515 21.64 -12.70 -0.78
CA ALA A 515 20.98 -11.42 -1.03
C ALA A 515 19.59 -11.54 -1.66
N ILE A 516 19.29 -12.64 -2.37
CA ILE A 516 17.93 -12.95 -2.87
C ILE A 516 16.96 -13.14 -1.70
N ALA A 517 17.43 -13.76 -0.61
CA ALA A 517 16.62 -13.99 0.58
C ALA A 517 16.49 -12.74 1.44
N ALA A 518 17.61 -12.09 1.72
CA ALA A 518 17.71 -10.90 2.56
C ALA A 518 18.91 -10.07 2.10
N LYS A 519 18.67 -8.84 1.64
CA LYS A 519 19.71 -8.00 1.01
C LYS A 519 20.82 -7.65 2.01
N GLU A 520 20.46 -7.47 3.27
CA GLU A 520 21.35 -7.20 4.39
C GLU A 520 22.38 -8.33 4.64
N VAL A 521 22.06 -9.58 4.30
CA VAL A 521 22.94 -10.74 4.50
C VAL A 521 24.13 -10.71 3.52
N PHE A 522 24.07 -9.91 2.46
CA PHE A 522 25.13 -9.80 1.46
C PHE A 522 26.49 -9.41 2.07
N VAL A 523 26.52 -8.39 2.95
CA VAL A 523 27.76 -7.92 3.57
C VAL A 523 28.32 -8.96 4.54
N ALA A 524 27.45 -9.56 5.35
CA ALA A 524 27.83 -10.63 6.27
C ALA A 524 28.41 -11.84 5.51
N GLN A 525 27.79 -12.26 4.41
CA GLN A 525 28.29 -13.34 3.57
C GLN A 525 29.61 -13.00 2.88
N LEU A 526 29.82 -11.75 2.44
CA LEU A 526 31.13 -11.31 1.97
C LEU A 526 32.20 -11.39 3.07
N GLY A 527 31.85 -11.06 4.31
CA GLY A 527 32.71 -11.24 5.47
C GLY A 527 33.16 -12.69 5.64
N ILE A 528 32.21 -13.62 5.55
CA ILE A 528 32.45 -15.07 5.64
C ILE A 528 33.31 -15.55 4.46
N VAL A 529 32.97 -15.17 3.22
CA VAL A 529 33.68 -15.59 1.98
C VAL A 529 35.14 -15.15 1.98
N TYR A 530 35.40 -13.95 2.50
CA TYR A 530 36.75 -13.41 2.55
C TYR A 530 37.48 -13.74 3.85
N SER A 531 36.89 -14.57 4.72
CA SER A 531 37.43 -14.93 6.02
C SER A 531 37.93 -13.69 6.77
N VAL A 532 37.07 -12.68 6.86
CA VAL A 532 37.37 -11.47 7.61
C VAL A 532 36.45 -11.51 8.82
N GLY A 533 36.95 -11.96 9.99
CA GLY A 533 36.22 -12.21 11.25
C GLY A 533 34.87 -11.51 11.44
N GLU A 534 34.77 -10.54 12.36
CA GLU A 534 33.61 -9.63 12.39
C GLU A 534 33.79 -8.57 11.29
N ALA A 535 33.35 -8.87 10.07
CA ALA A 535 33.29 -7.90 9.00
C ALA A 535 31.92 -7.21 8.95
N ASP A 536 31.93 -5.90 9.20
CA ASP A 536 30.79 -5.00 9.00
C ASP A 536 30.97 -4.16 7.71
N GLU A 537 30.01 -3.29 7.40
CA GLU A 537 30.14 -2.36 6.27
C GLU A 537 31.33 -1.38 6.38
N THR A 538 31.96 -1.25 7.55
CA THR A 538 33.09 -0.35 7.80
C THR A 538 34.47 -1.02 7.70
N SER A 539 34.50 -2.35 7.59
CA SER A 539 35.71 -3.17 7.56
C SER A 539 36.70 -2.77 6.47
N LYS A 540 37.84 -2.20 6.88
CA LYS A 540 38.93 -1.80 5.97
C LYS A 540 39.61 -2.99 5.31
N SER A 541 39.75 -4.10 6.04
CA SER A 541 40.38 -5.34 5.54
C SER A 541 39.55 -5.97 4.43
N LEU A 542 38.22 -6.02 4.58
CA LEU A 542 37.32 -6.50 3.55
C LEU A 542 37.39 -5.60 2.30
N ARG A 543 37.34 -4.27 2.49
CA ARG A 543 37.48 -3.30 1.38
C ARG A 543 38.80 -3.46 0.64
N SER A 544 39.91 -3.72 1.33
CA SER A 544 41.21 -3.95 0.67
C SER A 544 41.23 -5.25 -0.13
N LYS A 545 40.67 -6.36 0.39
CA LYS A 545 40.60 -7.65 -0.31
C LYS A 545 39.75 -7.54 -1.58
N LEU A 546 38.60 -6.85 -1.51
CA LEU A 546 37.73 -6.59 -2.66
C LEU A 546 38.44 -5.74 -3.72
N ARG A 547 39.14 -4.68 -3.30
CA ARG A 547 39.86 -3.78 -4.21
C ARG A 547 41.05 -4.45 -4.90
N SER A 548 41.72 -5.40 -4.24
CA SER A 548 42.82 -6.15 -4.86
C SER A 548 42.37 -7.13 -5.94
N ARG A 549 41.13 -7.64 -5.84
CA ARG A 549 40.63 -8.72 -6.71
C ARG A 549 39.71 -8.22 -7.82
N TYR A 550 38.94 -7.15 -7.61
CA TYR A 550 37.93 -6.69 -8.56
C TYR A 550 38.19 -5.27 -9.07
N THR A 551 37.58 -4.98 -10.21
CA THR A 551 37.63 -3.65 -10.84
C THR A 551 36.51 -2.75 -10.31
N PRO A 552 36.64 -1.41 -10.45
CA PRO A 552 35.54 -0.49 -10.15
C PRO A 552 34.27 -0.75 -10.97
N LEU A 553 34.39 -1.33 -12.17
CA LEU A 553 33.24 -1.72 -12.99
C LEU A 553 32.46 -2.88 -12.33
N THR A 554 33.18 -3.89 -11.84
CA THR A 554 32.59 -4.98 -11.06
C THR A 554 31.90 -4.42 -9.80
N GLY A 555 32.57 -3.49 -9.11
CA GLY A 555 31.97 -2.76 -7.98
C GLY A 555 30.67 -2.05 -8.35
N PHE A 556 30.60 -1.42 -9.52
CA PHE A 556 29.36 -0.81 -10.01
C PHE A 556 28.27 -1.84 -10.36
N CYS A 557 28.62 -3.00 -10.90
CA CYS A 557 27.66 -4.07 -11.18
C CYS A 557 27.07 -4.72 -9.91
N ILE A 558 27.79 -4.68 -8.78
CA ILE A 558 27.28 -5.16 -7.48
C ILE A 558 26.22 -4.21 -6.90
N LEU A 559 26.36 -2.90 -7.15
CA LEU A 559 25.51 -1.84 -6.63
C LEU A 559 24.14 -1.79 -7.33
#